data_AF-A0A529MFX1-F1
#
_entry.id   AF-A0A529MFX1-F1
#
_cell.length_a   1.000
_cell.length_b   1.000
_cell.length_c   1.000
_cell.angle_alpha   90.00
_cell.angle_beta   90.00
_cell.angle_gamma   90.00
#
_symmetry.space_group_name_H-M   'P 1'
#
loop_
_entity.id
_entity.type
_entity.pdbx_description
1 polymer ?
#
loop_
_entity_poly.entity_id
_entity_poly.type
_entity_poly.pdbx_seq_one_letter_code
_entity_poly.pdbx_strand_id
1 'polypeptide(L)'
;FPCIRGEKWDCLAMTEPGAGSDLRGMKATAVQDGSGWVLNGTKHFISHADLADFAICFMASGEEETPRGKRKKITAFFVDKGTKGFTVRDGYRNVSH
;
A
#
# COMPACT_ATOMS: atom_id res chain seq x y z
N PHE A 1 -12.23 -18.49 0.69
CA PHE A 1 -12.07 -17.52 1.79
C PHE A 1 -10.82 -17.89 2.61
N PRO A 2 -9.64 -17.84 1.98
CA PRO A 2 -8.40 -18.32 2.61
C PRO A 2 -8.03 -17.50 3.85
N CYS A 3 -8.23 -16.18 3.85
CA CYS A 3 -7.99 -15.35 5.03
C CYS A 3 -8.91 -15.70 6.21
N ILE A 4 -10.19 -15.97 5.95
CA ILE A 4 -11.15 -16.39 7.00
C ILE A 4 -10.79 -17.77 7.57
N ARG A 5 -10.19 -18.65 6.77
CA ARG A 5 -9.70 -19.97 7.21
C ARG A 5 -8.31 -19.93 7.87
N GLY A 6 -7.63 -18.78 7.87
CA GLY A 6 -6.25 -18.68 8.33
C GLY A 6 -5.22 -19.34 7.41
N GLU A 7 -5.59 -19.60 6.15
CA GLU A 7 -4.70 -20.21 5.13
C GLU A 7 -3.82 -19.16 4.43
N LYS A 8 -4.23 -17.89 4.49
CA LYS A 8 -3.44 -16.75 4.01
C LYS A 8 -3.57 -15.57 4.97
N TRP A 9 -2.51 -14.78 5.10
CA TRP A 9 -2.48 -13.56 5.87
C TRP A 9 -2.26 -12.35 4.97
N ASP A 10 -2.94 -11.24 5.28
CA ASP A 10 -2.78 -9.96 4.60
C ASP A 10 -2.14 -8.91 5.50
N CYS A 11 -1.66 -7.82 4.89
CA CYS A 11 -1.33 -6.59 5.60
C CYS A 11 -1.91 -5.37 4.89
N LEU A 12 -2.21 -4.32 5.67
CA LEU A 12 -2.83 -3.10 5.16
C LEU A 12 -1.78 -2.01 4.95
N ALA A 13 -1.39 -1.77 3.69
CA ALA A 13 -0.28 -0.89 3.34
C ALA A 13 -0.77 0.51 2.92
N MET A 14 -1.02 1.38 3.92
CA MET A 14 -1.54 2.74 3.73
C MET A 14 -0.50 3.83 4.00
N THR A 15 0.03 3.85 5.23
CA THR A 15 0.93 4.88 5.74
C THR A 15 2.26 4.92 4.98
N GLU A 16 2.80 6.12 4.84
CA GLU A 16 4.07 6.42 4.19
C GLU A 16 4.96 7.25 5.13
N PRO A 17 6.29 7.31 4.88
CA PRO A 17 7.18 8.11 5.72
C PRO A 17 6.77 9.59 5.87
N GLY A 18 6.09 10.15 4.85
CA GLY A 18 5.62 11.54 4.85
C GLY A 18 4.10 11.71 4.91
N ALA A 19 3.33 10.63 5.05
CA ALA A 19 1.86 10.69 5.04
C ALA A 19 1.26 9.58 5.91
N GLY A 20 0.60 9.97 7.01
CA GLY A 20 -0.15 9.07 7.90
C GLY A 20 -1.63 9.44 7.92
N SER A 21 -2.00 10.40 8.77
CA SER A 21 -3.38 10.86 8.91
C SER A 21 -3.92 11.53 7.64
N ASP A 22 -3.07 12.24 6.88
CA ASP A 22 -3.41 12.73 5.55
C ASP A 22 -3.08 11.68 4.48
N LEU A 23 -4.00 10.73 4.29
CA LEU A 23 -3.84 9.68 3.29
C LEU A 23 -3.74 10.24 1.86
N ARG A 24 -4.40 11.37 1.55
CA ARG A 24 -4.36 11.96 0.21
C ARG A 24 -3.04 12.71 -0.05
N GLY A 25 -2.28 13.01 1.01
CA GLY A 25 -0.90 13.48 0.93
C GLY A 25 0.10 12.45 0.39
N MET A 26 -0.30 11.18 0.24
CA MET A 26 0.58 10.09 -0.19
C MET A 26 1.33 10.37 -1.49
N LYS A 27 2.58 9.92 -1.58
CA LYS A 27 3.43 10.03 -2.77
C LYS A 27 3.41 8.76 -3.61
N ALA A 28 3.01 7.61 -3.06
CA ALA A 28 2.96 6.37 -3.83
C ALA A 28 1.90 6.47 -4.95
N THR A 29 2.27 6.00 -6.14
CA THR A 29 1.49 6.11 -7.37
C THR A 29 1.19 4.73 -7.95
N ALA A 30 0.05 4.63 -8.62
CA ALA A 30 -0.29 3.52 -9.50
C ALA A 30 -0.59 4.10 -10.89
N VAL A 31 0.17 3.68 -11.89
CA VAL A 31 0.00 4.11 -13.29
C VAL A 31 -0.41 2.92 -14.12
N GLN A 32 -1.44 3.08 -14.94
CA GLN A 32 -1.90 2.02 -15.83
C GLN A 32 -0.86 1.79 -16.95
N ASP A 33 -0.47 0.54 -17.17
CA ASP A 33 0.50 0.13 -18.20
C ASP A 33 0.00 -1.14 -18.90
N GLY A 34 -0.45 -0.99 -20.14
CA GLY A 34 -1.11 -2.04 -20.90
C GLY A 34 -2.37 -2.56 -20.18
N SER A 35 -2.41 -3.87 -19.90
CA SER A 35 -3.50 -4.52 -19.17
C SER A 35 -3.31 -4.48 -17.64
N GLY A 36 -2.21 -3.91 -17.15
CA GLY A 36 -1.82 -3.93 -15.75
C GLY A 36 -1.60 -2.55 -15.15
N TRP A 37 -1.00 -2.55 -13.96
CA TRP A 37 -0.65 -1.35 -13.21
C TRP A 37 0.79 -1.44 -12.72
N VAL A 38 1.52 -0.34 -12.85
CA VAL A 38 2.84 -0.17 -12.25
C VAL A 38 2.68 0.64 -10.97
N LEU A 39 3.04 0.02 -9.85
CA LEU A 39 2.97 0.63 -8.52
C LEU A 39 4.37 1.09 -8.09
N ASN A 40 4.50 2.35 -7.69
CA ASN A 40 5.76 2.93 -7.23
C ASN A 40 5.57 3.71 -5.93
N GLY A 41 6.37 3.39 -4.91
CA GLY A 41 6.40 4.13 -3.64
C GLY A 41 6.89 3.30 -2.48
N THR A 42 6.95 3.92 -1.30
CA THR A 42 7.37 3.27 -0.05
C THR A 42 6.26 3.41 0.99
N LYS A 43 5.79 2.28 1.50
CA LYS A 43 4.89 2.22 2.66
C LYS A 43 5.69 2.02 3.95
N HIS A 44 5.14 2.47 5.07
CA HIS A 44 5.87 2.54 6.32
C HIS A 44 4.95 2.28 7.52
N PHE A 45 5.49 1.62 8.55
CA PHE A 45 4.75 1.15 9.73
C PHE A 45 3.60 0.18 9.40
N ILE A 46 3.85 -0.71 8.44
CA ILE A 46 2.85 -1.70 8.04
C ILE A 46 3.00 -2.93 8.93
N SER A 47 2.06 -3.09 9.86
CA SER A 47 2.00 -4.24 10.75
C SER A 47 1.94 -5.55 9.96
N HIS A 48 2.70 -6.55 10.42
CA HIS A 48 2.64 -7.92 9.89
C HIS A 48 3.07 -8.07 8.42
N ALA A 49 3.71 -7.07 7.82
CA ALA A 49 4.14 -7.11 6.42
C ALA A 49 5.19 -8.20 6.14
N ASP A 50 5.94 -8.60 7.17
CA ASP A 50 6.90 -9.70 7.14
C ASP A 50 6.22 -11.08 7.05
N LEU A 51 5.03 -11.24 7.63
CA LEU A 51 4.30 -12.51 7.66
C LEU A 51 3.18 -12.62 6.61
N ALA A 52 2.69 -11.49 6.09
CA ALA A 52 1.64 -11.48 5.09
C ALA A 52 2.03 -12.17 3.76
N ASP A 53 1.09 -12.92 3.19
CA ASP A 53 1.19 -13.51 1.85
C ASP A 53 0.97 -12.47 0.75
N PHE A 54 0.18 -11.43 1.04
CA PHE A 54 -0.06 -10.31 0.13
C PHE A 54 -0.33 -9.02 0.90
N ALA A 55 -0.05 -7.89 0.26
CA ALA A 55 -0.35 -6.57 0.78
C ALA A 55 -1.57 -5.97 0.09
N ILE A 56 -2.43 -5.32 0.86
CA ILE A 56 -3.48 -4.42 0.37
C ILE A 56 -2.88 -3.02 0.29
N CYS A 57 -2.34 -2.67 -0.88
CA CYS A 57 -1.61 -1.42 -1.12
C CYS A 57 -2.55 -0.30 -1.57
N PHE A 58 -2.61 0.78 -0.79
CA PHE A 58 -3.35 1.99 -1.17
C PHE A 58 -2.44 2.93 -1.94
N MET A 59 -2.81 3.22 -3.19
CA MET A 59 -1.98 3.96 -4.14
C MET A 59 -2.78 5.08 -4.79
N ALA A 60 -2.13 6.21 -5.08
CA ALA A 60 -2.73 7.26 -5.89
C ALA A 60 -2.77 6.82 -7.36
N SER A 61 -3.96 6.51 -7.87
CA SER A 61 -4.19 5.98 -9.23
C SER A 61 -4.57 7.06 -10.24
N GLY A 62 -4.66 8.31 -9.79
CA GLY A 62 -5.00 9.46 -10.61
C GLY A 62 -5.57 10.59 -9.77
N GLU A 63 -6.24 11.53 -10.41
CA GLU A 63 -6.87 12.68 -9.77
C GLU A 63 -8.30 12.87 -10.29
N GLU A 64 -9.13 13.53 -9.48
CA GLU A 64 -10.48 13.95 -9.81
C GLU A 64 -10.68 15.42 -9.45
N GLU A 65 -11.48 16.12 -10.25
CA GLU A 65 -11.92 17.46 -9.91
C GLU A 65 -13.14 17.35 -8.98
N THR A 66 -13.11 18.10 -7.87
CA THR A 66 -14.22 18.14 -6.91
C THR A 66 -14.61 19.60 -6.65
N PRO A 67 -15.79 19.89 -6.09
CA PRO A 67 -16.14 21.25 -5.69
C PRO A 67 -15.16 21.90 -4.69
N ARG A 68 -14.30 21.10 -4.04
CA ARG A 68 -13.25 21.55 -3.12
C ARG A 68 -11.85 21.53 -3.76
N GLY A 69 -11.78 21.52 -5.08
CA GLY A 69 -10.55 21.43 -5.88
C GLY A 69 -10.13 20.01 -6.21
N LYS A 70 -8.99 19.90 -6.88
CA LYS A 70 -8.38 18.66 -7.33
C LYS A 70 -8.04 17.74 -6.16
N ARG A 71 -8.40 16.46 -6.24
CA ARG A 71 -8.12 15.44 -5.23
C ARG A 71 -7.55 14.18 -5.87
N LYS A 72 -6.69 13.48 -5.14
CA LYS A 72 -6.19 12.16 -5.59
C LYS A 72 -7.28 11.10 -5.49
N LYS A 73 -7.40 10.30 -6.55
CA LYS A 73 -8.10 9.02 -6.54
C LYS A 73 -7.19 7.99 -5.89
N ILE A 74 -7.72 7.29 -4.90
CA ILE A 74 -6.98 6.26 -4.18
C ILE A 74 -7.60 4.91 -4.53
N THR A 75 -6.76 3.98 -4.97
CA THR A 75 -7.16 2.62 -5.30
C THR A 75 -6.39 1.64 -4.40
N ALA A 76 -7.09 0.63 -3.90
CA ALA A 76 -6.48 -0.49 -3.20
C ALA A 76 -6.13 -1.58 -4.21
N PHE A 77 -4.91 -2.09 -4.12
CA PHE A 77 -4.40 -3.17 -4.96
C PHE A 77 -3.97 -4.33 -4.07
N PHE A 78 -4.27 -5.56 -4.48
CA PHE A 78 -3.63 -6.74 -3.90
C PHE A 78 -2.31 -6.98 -4.59
N VAL A 79 -1.24 -7.03 -3.81
CA VAL A 79 0.12 -7.28 -4.30
C VAL A 79 0.68 -8.49 -3.56
N ASP A 80 0.81 -9.61 -4.26
CA ASP A 80 1.37 -10.83 -3.70
C ASP A 80 2.83 -10.60 -3.29
N LYS A 81 3.21 -11.13 -2.13
CA LYS A 81 4.60 -11.14 -1.70
C LYS A 81 5.43 -11.97 -2.68
N GLY A 82 6.57 -11.42 -3.09
CA GLY A 82 7.41 -12.00 -4.15
C GLY A 82 7.13 -11.45 -5.55
N THR A 83 6.12 -10.60 -5.73
CA THR A 83 5.97 -9.81 -6.96
C THR A 83 7.26 -9.04 -7.23
N LYS A 84 7.76 -9.06 -8.47
CA LYS A 84 9.00 -8.36 -8.84
C LYS A 84 8.94 -6.89 -8.44
N GLY A 85 9.93 -6.43 -7.68
CA GLY A 85 9.99 -5.06 -7.14
C GLY A 85 9.34 -4.88 -5.77
N PHE A 86 8.61 -5.87 -5.25
CA PHE A 86 8.09 -5.86 -3.89
C PHE A 86 9.20 -6.23 -2.90
N THR A 87 9.50 -5.34 -1.96
CA THR A 87 10.51 -5.58 -0.92
C THR A 87 9.95 -5.16 0.43
N VAL A 88 10.09 -6.04 1.42
CA VAL A 88 9.85 -5.71 2.84
C VAL A 88 11.22 -5.49 3.48
N ARG A 89 11.40 -4.36 4.16
CA ARG A 89 12.61 -4.06 4.91
C ARG A 89 12.33 -4.22 6.39
N ASP A 90 13.35 -4.63 7.13
CA ASP A 90 13.27 -4.68 8.58
C ASP A 90 12.91 -3.29 9.13
N GLY A 91 11.95 -3.30 10.06
CA GLY A 91 11.52 -2.10 10.76
C GLY A 91 12.57 -1.59 11.74
N TYR A 92 12.36 -0.37 12.22
CA TYR A 92 13.16 0.16 13.32
C TYR A 92 12.94 -0.67 14.59
N ARG A 93 13.99 -0.78 15.42
CA ARG A 93 13.83 -1.24 16.79
C ARG A 93 13.00 -0.21 17.55
N ASN A 94 11.73 -0.54 17.75
CA ASN A 94 10.79 0.23 18.54
C ASN A 94 11.04 0.00 20.05
N VAL A 95 10.51 0.90 20.86
CA VAL A 95 10.71 0.93 22.32
C VAL A 95 9.97 -0.17 23.07
N SER A 96 9.10 -0.94 22.40
CA SER A 96 8.34 -2.04 22.99
C SER A 96 8.87 -3.38 22.46
N HIS A 97 9.08 -4.32 23.39
CA HIS A 97 9.58 -5.69 23.15
C HIS A 97 8.49 -6.63 22.63
#